data_AF-A0A6N6JIB5-F1
#
_entry.id   AF-A0A6N6JIB5-F1
#
_cell.length_a   1.000
_cell.length_b   1.000
_cell.length_c   1.000
_cell.angle_alpha   90.00
_cell.angle_beta   90.00
_cell.angle_gamma   90.00
#
_symmetry.space_group_name_H-M   'P 1'
#
loop_
_entity.id
_entity.type
_entity.pdbx_description
1 polymer ?
#
loop_
_entity_poly.entity_id
_entity_poly.type
_entity_poly.pdbx_seq_one_letter_code
_entity_poly.pdbx_strand_id
1 'polypeptide(L)' 'MGLFSKARLDWYSHANPDGSKGGMVSVDAEIDDGVHIPVSAVVMPNVHVTADMEIENGALVTSEGSLKFTLD' A
#
# COMPACT_ATOMS: atom_id res chain seq x y z
N MET A 1 23.81 20.44 11.74
CA MET A 1 22.96 20.58 10.54
C MET A 1 21.97 19.43 10.55
N GLY A 2 20.73 19.68 10.98
CA GLY A 2 19.71 18.64 11.06
C GLY A 2 19.22 18.28 9.67
N LEU A 3 19.50 17.06 9.21
CA LEU A 3 18.78 16.46 8.09
C LEU A 3 17.38 16.11 8.56
N PHE A 4 16.50 17.11 8.63
CA PHE A 4 15.07 16.83 8.47
C PHE A 4 14.85 16.60 6.97
N SER A 5 15.21 15.40 6.51
CA SER A 5 14.67 14.89 5.25
C SER A 5 13.17 14.81 5.50
N LYS A 6 12.42 15.79 5.00
CA LYS A 6 10.99 15.63 4.78
C LYS A 6 10.91 14.34 3.96
N ALA A 7 10.48 13.24 4.58
CA ALA A 7 10.04 12.07 3.86
C ALA A 7 9.04 12.60 2.84
N ARG A 8 9.49 12.75 1.60
CA ARG A 8 8.59 12.95 0.49
C ARG A 8 7.95 11.59 0.41
N LEU A 9 6.82 11.45 1.09
CA LEU A 9 5.95 10.31 0.94
C LEU A 9 5.44 10.44 -0.48
N ASP A 10 6.25 10.00 -1.42
CA ASP A 10 5.87 9.89 -2.81
C ASP A 10 4.97 8.65 -2.85
N TRP A 11 3.76 8.84 -3.37
CA TRP A 11 2.75 7.80 -3.48
C TRP A 11 2.38 7.64 -4.95
N TYR A 12 2.02 6.42 -5.33
CA TYR A 12 1.50 6.11 -6.66
C TYR A 12 0.27 5.20 -6.55
N SER A 13 -0.57 5.23 -7.58
CA SER A 13 -1.66 4.26 -7.72
C SER A 13 -1.09 2.99 -8.33
N HIS A 14 -1.24 1.87 -7.62
CA HIS A 14 -0.79 0.57 -8.09
C HIS A 14 -1.55 0.15 -9.34
N ALA A 15 -0.90 -0.56 -10.26
CA ALA A 15 -1.57 -1.21 -11.39
C ALA A 15 -1.71 -2.68 -11.06
N ASN A 16 -2.96 -3.15 -10.97
CA ASN A 16 -3.23 -4.55 -10.69
C ASN A 16 -2.88 -5.41 -11.92
N PRO A 17 -2.56 -6.71 -11.74
CA PRO A 17 -2.22 -7.63 -12.83
C PRO A 17 -3.31 -7.77 -13.91
N ASP A 18 -4.57 -7.53 -13.55
CA ASP A 18 -5.71 -7.55 -14.46
C ASP A 18 -5.85 -6.25 -15.29
N GLY A 19 -4.95 -5.29 -15.11
CA GLY A 19 -4.96 -3.98 -15.75
C GLY A 19 -5.85 -2.94 -15.05
N SER A 20 -6.53 -3.29 -13.96
CA SER A 20 -7.29 -2.34 -13.15
C SER A 20 -6.37 -1.42 -12.33
N LYS A 21 -6.90 -0.26 -11.94
CA LYS A 21 -6.22 0.64 -11.00
C LYS A 21 -6.43 0.14 -9.58
N GLY A 22 -5.34 -0.09 -8.88
CA GLY A 22 -5.32 -0.45 -7.48
C GLY A 22 -5.17 0.74 -6.55
N GLY A 23 -5.03 0.42 -5.27
CA GLY A 23 -4.91 1.38 -4.17
C GLY A 23 -3.66 2.24 -4.21
N MET A 24 -3.54 3.11 -3.21
CA MET A 24 -2.41 4.03 -3.08
C MET A 24 -1.25 3.34 -2.38
N VAL A 25 -0.08 3.35 -2.99
CA VAL A 25 1.11 2.66 -2.49
C VAL A 25 2.25 3.65 -2.33
N SER A 26 2.94 3.58 -1.19
CA SER A 26 4.16 4.35 -0.98
C SER A 26 5.26 3.84 -1.91
N VAL A 27 6.07 4.72 -2.47
CA VAL A 27 7.23 4.32 -3.29
C VAL A 27 8.26 3.46 -2.53
N ASP A 28 8.24 3.53 -1.20
CA ASP A 28 9.12 2.75 -0.31
C ASP A 28 8.48 1.41 0.11
N ALA A 29 7.33 1.04 -0.45
CA ALA A 29 6.72 -0.27 -0.25
C ALA A 29 7.21 -1.25 -1.32
N GLU A 30 7.38 -2.51 -0.93
CA GLU A 30 7.70 -3.62 -1.82
C GLU A 30 6.41 -4.42 -2.08
N ILE A 31 6.05 -4.59 -3.36
CA ILE A 31 4.84 -5.31 -3.76
C ILE A 31 5.26 -6.47 -4.67
N ASP A 32 4.91 -7.69 -4.29
CA ASP A 32 5.16 -8.86 -5.11
C ASP A 32 4.34 -8.83 -6.42
N ASP A 33 4.86 -9.48 -7.45
CA ASP A 33 4.13 -9.69 -8.69
C ASP A 33 2.84 -10.49 -8.42
N GLY A 34 1.75 -10.10 -9.08
CA GLY A 34 0.46 -10.77 -8.92
C GLY A 34 -0.43 -10.23 -7.80
N VAL A 35 0.07 -9.32 -6.96
CA VAL A 35 -0.70 -8.70 -5.88
C VAL A 35 -1.83 -7.82 -6.44
N HIS A 36 -3.03 -8.02 -5.92
CA HIS A 36 -4.19 -7.16 -6.17
C HIS A 36 -4.43 -6.22 -5.00
N ILE A 37 -4.37 -4.91 -5.22
CA ILE A 37 -4.62 -3.89 -4.20
C ILE A 37 -5.95 -3.21 -4.53
N PRO A 38 -6.98 -3.28 -3.68
CA PRO A 38 -8.24 -2.57 -3.91
C PRO A 38 -8.03 -1.07 -4.02
N VAL A 39 -8.81 -0.39 -4.87
CA VAL A 39 -8.67 1.05 -5.15
C VAL A 39 -8.74 1.95 -3.90
N SER A 40 -9.46 1.53 -2.85
CA SER A 40 -9.58 2.30 -1.61
C SER A 40 -8.54 1.91 -0.55
N ALA A 41 -7.69 0.92 -0.83
CA ALA A 41 -6.64 0.51 0.10
C ALA A 41 -5.43 1.44 0.02
N VAL A 42 -4.69 1.53 1.13
CA VAL A 42 -3.48 2.34 1.26
C VAL A 42 -2.36 1.49 1.84
N VAL A 43 -1.21 1.43 1.15
CA VAL A 43 -0.03 0.68 1.59
C VAL A 43 1.06 1.63 2.08
N MET A 44 1.36 1.54 3.38
CA MET A 44 2.31 2.42 4.04
C MET A 44 3.76 2.19 3.58
N PRO A 45 4.67 3.16 3.78
CA PRO A 45 6.10 2.99 3.51
C PRO A 45 6.71 1.81 4.26
N ASN A 46 7.72 1.15 3.67
CA ASN A 46 8.44 0.01 4.25
C ASN A 46 7.56 -1.22 4.54
N VAL A 47 6.44 -1.35 3.81
CA VAL A 47 5.59 -2.54 3.84
C VAL A 47 6.00 -3.45 2.70
N HIS A 48 6.10 -4.76 2.98
CA HIS A 48 6.20 -5.79 1.95
C HIS A 48 4.85 -6.50 1.82
N VAL A 49 4.20 -6.35 0.67
CA VAL A 49 2.94 -7.04 0.34
C VAL A 49 3.25 -8.25 -0.52
N THR A 50 2.92 -9.43 -0.02
CA THR A 50 3.15 -10.70 -0.72
C THR A 50 1.93 -11.11 -1.54
N ALA A 51 2.12 -11.96 -2.55
CA ALA A 51 1.03 -12.46 -3.40
C ALA A 51 -0.05 -13.24 -2.63
N ASP A 52 0.29 -13.81 -1.46
CA ASP A 52 -0.64 -14.54 -0.59
C ASP A 52 -1.46 -13.62 0.33
N MET A 53 -1.15 -12.32 0.35
CA MET A 53 -1.79 -11.35 1.24
C MET A 53 -3.16 -10.92 0.69
N GLU A 54 -4.21 -11.17 1.44
CA GLU A 54 -5.55 -10.68 1.12
C GLU A 54 -5.71 -9.24 1.66
N ILE A 55 -5.85 -8.28 0.74
CA ILE A 55 -6.10 -6.88 1.08
C ILE A 55 -7.58 -6.58 0.88
N GLU A 56 -8.26 -6.19 1.95
CA GLU A 56 -9.65 -5.79 1.89
C GLU A 56 -9.82 -4.36 1.34
N ASN A 57 -11.00 -4.08 0.79
CA ASN A 57 -11.36 -2.75 0.33
C ASN A 57 -11.37 -1.76 1.51
N GLY A 58 -10.59 -0.68 1.41
CA GLY A 58 -10.45 0.33 2.46
C GLY A 58 -9.41 -0.02 3.53
N ALA A 59 -8.64 -1.09 3.36
CA ALA A 59 -7.59 -1.46 4.30
C ALA A 59 -6.43 -0.44 4.30
N LEU A 60 -5.88 -0.18 5.48
CA LEU A 60 -4.57 0.43 5.65
C LEU A 60 -3.58 -0.69 5.97
N VAL A 61 -2.65 -0.94 5.06
CA VAL A 61 -1.63 -1.97 5.21
C VAL A 61 -0.40 -1.35 5.85
N THR A 62 0.03 -1.89 6.99
CA THR A 62 1.22 -1.47 7.73
C THR A 62 2.18 -2.65 7.91
N SER A 63 3.40 -2.38 8.36
CA SER A 63 4.40 -3.42 8.65
C SER A 63 3.99 -4.35 9.80
N GLU A 64 2.96 -3.97 10.57
CA GLU A 64 2.37 -4.79 11.64
C GLU A 64 1.19 -5.64 11.15
N GLY A 65 0.77 -5.49 9.88
CA GLY A 65 -0.34 -6.22 9.24
C GLY A 65 -1.37 -5.32 8.55
N SER A 66 -2.44 -5.91 8.03
CA SER A 66 -3.59 -5.20 7.46
C SER A 66 -4.55 -4.76 8.55
N LEU A 67 -4.74 -3.45 8.72
CA LEU A 67 -5.77 -2.88 9.60
C LEU A 67 -6.94 -2.38 8.76
N LYS A 68 -8.14 -2.89 9.04
CA LYS A 68 -9.38 -2.39 8.45
C LYS A 68 -9.91 -1.24 9.29
N PHE A 69 -10.00 -0.05 8.71
CA PHE A 69 -10.73 1.05 9.31
C PHE A 69 -12.18 1.00 8.81
N THR A 70 -13.06 0.35 9.58
CA THR A 70 -14.51 0.51 9.40
C THR A 70 -14.90 1.82 10.05
N LEU A 71 -15.13 2.86 9.26
CA LEU A 71 -15.86 4.04 9.73
C LEU A 71 -17.36 3.64 9.74
N ASP A 72 -17.86 3.21 10.90
CA ASP A 72 -19.30 3.08 11.18
C ASP A 72 -19.95 4.46 11.27
#